data_AF-A0A0W0S720-F1
#
_entry.id   AF-A0A0W0S720-F1
#
_cell.length_a   1.000
_cell.length_b   1.000
_cell.length_c   1.000
_cell.angle_alpha   90.00
_cell.angle_beta   90.00
_cell.angle_gamma   90.00
#
_symmetry.space_group_name_H-M   'P 1'
#
loop_
_entity.id
_entity.type
_entity.pdbx_description
1 polymer ?
#
loop_
_entity_poly.entity_id
_entity_poly.type
_entity_poly.pdbx_seq_one_letter_code
_entity_poly.pdbx_strand_id
1 'polypeptide(L)'
;MIELCFLLTIDIGIAMAKIQISLKEKKDKEYAKPTQAGDRLDYLAWCLEKADKAIGEKKPLWAVEEIFKKSMEASTQTSKLYELGPNKYKELLNRLVDIQNGKIQFSSMVLKGLATDGLILVELQQSDNVLILEESKESISDFTI
;
A
#
# COMPACT_ATOMS: atom_id res chain seq x y z
N MET A 1 -35.30 -8.15 31.80
CA MET A 1 -33.94 -7.59 31.73
C MET A 1 -33.55 -7.56 30.27
N ILE A 2 -33.11 -6.41 29.77
CA ILE A 2 -32.80 -6.16 28.37
C ILE A 2 -31.52 -6.91 28.04
N GLU A 3 -31.57 -7.84 27.08
CA GLU A 3 -30.40 -8.56 26.60
C GLU A 3 -29.93 -7.93 25.29
N LEU A 4 -28.63 -7.62 25.28
CA LEU A 4 -27.88 -6.91 24.26
C LEU A 4 -28.03 -7.54 22.88
N CYS A 5 -28.37 -6.73 21.88
CA CYS A 5 -27.96 -6.96 20.49
C CYS A 5 -26.90 -5.91 20.14
N PHE A 6 -25.62 -6.26 20.25
CA PHE A 6 -24.57 -5.48 19.59
C PHE A 6 -24.24 -6.13 18.25
N LEU A 7 -24.32 -5.27 17.22
CA LEU A 7 -24.17 -5.58 15.81
C LEU A 7 -22.85 -6.30 15.49
N LEU A 8 -22.96 -7.18 14.49
CA LEU A 8 -21.88 -7.70 13.66
C LEU A 8 -20.72 -6.70 13.55
N THR A 9 -19.58 -7.06 14.11
CA THR A 9 -18.29 -6.57 13.61
C THR A 9 -18.16 -7.11 12.20
N ILE A 10 -18.43 -6.26 11.20
CA ILE A 10 -18.04 -6.54 9.82
C ILE A 10 -16.52 -6.61 9.85
N ASP A 11 -15.98 -7.81 9.71
CA ASP A 11 -14.59 -8.00 9.34
C ASP A 11 -14.44 -7.43 7.93
N ILE A 12 -14.18 -6.12 7.87
CA ILE A 12 -13.74 -5.46 6.65
C ILE A 12 -12.30 -5.91 6.54
N GLY A 13 -12.08 -7.10 5.96
CA GLY A 13 -10.76 -7.49 5.48
C GLY A 13 -10.26 -6.33 4.63
N ILE A 14 -9.34 -5.54 5.17
CA ILE A 14 -8.77 -4.40 4.47
C ILE A 14 -7.97 -5.00 3.34
N ALA A 15 -8.54 -5.01 2.14
CA ALA A 15 -7.84 -5.45 0.94
C ALA A 15 -6.71 -4.45 0.70
N MET A 16 -5.49 -4.84 1.04
CA MET A 16 -4.29 -4.04 0.80
C MET A 16 -3.74 -4.37 -0.58
N ALA A 17 -3.11 -3.41 -1.25
CA ALA A 17 -2.37 -3.70 -2.47
C ALA A 17 -0.93 -4.08 -2.11
N LYS A 18 -0.40 -5.15 -2.69
CA LYS A 18 1.02 -5.43 -2.69
C LYS A 18 1.69 -4.49 -3.68
N ILE A 19 2.64 -3.69 -3.20
CA ILE A 19 3.36 -2.68 -3.97
C ILE A 19 4.81 -3.11 -4.14
N GLN A 20 5.28 -3.19 -5.38
CA GLN A 20 6.66 -3.52 -5.73
C GLN A 20 7.22 -2.43 -6.63
N ILE A 21 8.38 -1.88 -6.29
CA ILE A 21 9.01 -0.78 -7.03
C ILE A 21 10.43 -1.17 -7.37
N SER A 22 10.84 -0.97 -8.62
CA SER A 22 12.19 -1.27 -9.10
C SER A 22 12.59 -0.35 -10.25
N LEU A 23 13.83 -0.44 -10.70
CA LEU A 23 14.27 0.21 -11.94
C LEU A 23 13.92 -0.68 -13.15
N LYS A 24 13.31 -0.07 -14.19
CA LYS A 24 12.76 -0.79 -15.33
C LYS A 24 13.80 -1.60 -16.12
N GLU A 25 15.02 -1.09 -16.25
CA GLU A 25 16.05 -1.66 -17.13
C GLU A 25 17.05 -2.57 -16.42
N LYS A 26 16.91 -2.78 -15.11
CA LYS A 26 17.80 -3.71 -14.37
C LYS A 26 17.42 -5.16 -14.69
N LYS A 27 18.38 -5.94 -15.22
CA LYS A 27 18.25 -7.38 -15.47
C LYS A 27 17.96 -8.16 -14.19
N ASP A 28 18.64 -7.81 -13.11
CA ASP A 28 18.38 -8.30 -11.76
C ASP A 28 17.55 -7.25 -11.02
N LYS A 29 16.23 -7.46 -10.96
CA LYS A 29 15.30 -6.53 -10.31
C LYS A 29 15.56 -6.50 -8.80
N GLU A 30 16.25 -5.46 -8.36
CA GLU A 30 16.31 -5.07 -6.96
C GLU A 30 15.07 -4.24 -6.64
N TYR A 31 14.24 -4.77 -5.74
CA TYR A 31 13.01 -4.11 -5.32
C TYR A 31 13.29 -3.18 -4.14
N ALA A 32 12.64 -2.02 -4.17
CA ALA A 32 12.67 -1.05 -3.10
C ALA A 32 12.09 -1.63 -1.81
N LYS A 33 12.71 -1.28 -0.68
CA LYS A 33 12.25 -1.64 0.65
C LYS A 33 11.56 -0.42 1.28
N PRO A 34 10.29 -0.52 1.66
CA PRO A 34 9.53 0.61 2.20
C PRO A 34 10.08 1.06 3.56
N THR A 35 10.90 2.11 3.58
CA THR A 35 11.55 2.60 4.79
C THR A 35 11.44 4.11 4.91
N GLN A 36 10.93 4.61 6.04
CA GLN A 36 10.82 6.05 6.30
C GLN A 36 12.19 6.76 6.33
N ALA A 37 13.22 6.06 6.82
CA ALA A 37 14.61 6.52 6.80
C ALA A 37 15.35 6.18 5.49
N GLY A 38 14.67 5.48 4.56
CA GLY A 38 15.25 5.13 3.26
C GLY A 38 15.38 6.36 2.37
N ASP A 39 16.20 6.25 1.34
CA ASP A 39 16.31 7.25 0.29
C ASP A 39 15.58 6.80 -0.98
N ARG A 40 15.44 7.71 -1.95
CA ARG A 40 15.02 7.38 -3.32
C ARG A 40 13.82 6.42 -3.40
N LEU A 41 14.03 5.22 -3.94
CA LEU A 41 12.96 4.27 -4.26
C LEU A 41 12.35 3.68 -2.99
N ASP A 42 13.18 3.49 -1.95
CA ASP A 42 12.76 2.98 -0.64
C ASP A 42 11.81 3.96 0.06
N TYR A 43 12.11 5.25 -0.05
CA TYR A 43 11.22 6.31 0.46
C TYR A 43 9.93 6.43 -0.35
N LEU A 44 9.99 6.28 -1.68
CA LEU A 44 8.80 6.26 -2.54
C LEU A 44 7.91 5.07 -2.20
N ALA A 45 8.49 3.88 -2.01
CA ALA A 45 7.78 2.69 -1.57
C ALA A 45 7.07 2.93 -0.23
N TRP A 46 7.76 3.54 0.73
CA TRP A 46 7.15 3.90 2.02
C TRP A 46 5.98 4.88 1.89
N CYS A 47 6.11 5.91 1.04
CA CYS A 47 5.02 6.87 0.80
C CYS A 47 3.78 6.18 0.20
N LEU A 48 3.99 5.23 -0.71
CA LEU A 48 2.90 4.50 -1.36
C LEU A 48 2.23 3.50 -0.42
N GLU A 49 2.97 2.80 0.44
CA GLU A 49 2.37 1.95 1.47
C GLU A 49 1.52 2.76 2.45
N LYS A 50 1.99 3.95 2.84
CA LYS A 50 1.22 4.84 3.72
C LYS A 50 -0.08 5.30 3.04
N ALA A 51 -0.04 5.56 1.74
CA ALA A 51 -1.24 5.90 0.98
C ALA A 51 -2.19 4.71 0.84
N ASP A 52 -1.67 3.51 0.51
CA ASP A 52 -2.45 2.28 0.42
C ASP A 52 -3.16 1.97 1.75
N LYS A 53 -2.44 2.07 2.87
CA LYS A 53 -3.03 1.93 4.21
C LYS A 53 -4.14 2.95 4.46
N ALA A 54 -3.93 4.21 4.08
CA ALA A 54 -4.94 5.26 4.24
C ALA A 54 -6.21 5.00 3.40
N ILE A 55 -6.06 4.44 2.18
CA ILE A 55 -7.20 4.00 1.36
C ILE A 55 -7.91 2.83 2.03
N GLY A 56 -7.16 1.87 2.58
CA GLY A 56 -7.70 0.71 3.28
C GLY A 56 -8.48 1.08 4.55
N GLU A 57 -8.04 2.13 5.25
CA GLU A 57 -8.76 2.80 6.35
C GLU A 57 -9.98 3.61 5.88
N LYS A 58 -10.35 3.54 4.59
CA LYS A 58 -11.47 4.24 3.96
C LYS A 58 -11.40 5.76 4.07
N LYS A 59 -10.19 6.32 4.13
CA LYS A 59 -10.03 7.78 4.07
C LYS A 59 -10.44 8.30 2.69
N PRO A 60 -11.04 9.50 2.61
CA PRO A 60 -11.41 10.06 1.32
C PRO A 60 -10.16 10.34 0.48
N LEU A 61 -10.26 10.12 -0.83
CA LEU A 61 -9.11 10.18 -1.74
C LEU A 61 -8.35 11.51 -1.68
N TRP A 62 -9.06 12.63 -1.51
CA TRP A 62 -8.43 13.94 -1.35
C TRP A 62 -7.52 14.00 -0.12
N ALA A 63 -7.86 13.32 0.98
CA ALA A 63 -7.03 13.28 2.18
C ALA A 63 -5.81 12.36 2.00
N VAL A 64 -5.99 11.25 1.27
CA VAL A 64 -4.88 10.36 0.86
C VAL A 64 -3.89 11.10 -0.03
N GLU A 65 -4.38 11.87 -1.01
CA GLU A 65 -3.57 12.72 -1.87
C GLU A 65 -2.72 13.71 -1.05
N GLU A 66 -3.32 14.37 -0.06
CA GLU A 66 -2.60 15.31 0.81
C GLU A 66 -1.55 14.62 1.70
N ILE A 67 -1.85 13.43 2.23
CA ILE A 67 -0.88 12.63 3.00
C ILE A 67 0.32 12.25 2.12
N PHE A 68 0.05 11.81 0.88
CA PHE A 68 1.08 11.41 -0.06
C PHE A 68 2.00 12.58 -0.42
N LYS A 69 1.43 13.73 -0.81
CA LYS A 69 2.18 14.96 -1.11
C LYS A 69 3.09 15.38 0.05
N LYS A 70 2.52 15.51 1.26
CA LYS A 70 3.29 15.91 2.45
C LYS A 70 4.41 14.94 2.78
N SER A 71 4.18 13.64 2.56
CA SER A 71 5.21 12.62 2.78
C SER A 71 6.34 12.78 1.75
N MET A 72 6.01 12.94 0.47
CA MET A 72 6.99 13.18 -0.59
C MET A 72 7.80 14.48 -0.38
N GLU A 73 7.17 15.53 0.14
CA GLU A 73 7.82 16.83 0.44
C GLU A 73 8.81 16.77 1.60
N ALA A 74 8.63 15.84 2.55
CA ALA A 74 9.44 15.74 3.76
C ALA A 74 10.88 15.24 3.53
N SER A 75 11.16 14.62 2.38
CA SER A 75 12.52 14.20 2.00
C SER A 75 13.03 15.09 0.86
N THR A 76 14.08 15.91 1.09
CA THR A 76 14.63 16.84 0.08
C THR A 76 15.18 16.18 -1.18
N GLN A 77 15.58 14.91 -1.10
CA GLN A 77 16.03 14.13 -2.27
C GLN A 77 14.84 13.55 -3.05
N THR A 78 13.78 13.12 -2.36
CA THR A 78 12.55 12.64 -3.00
C THR A 78 11.66 13.79 -3.47
N SER A 79 11.71 14.95 -2.80
CA SER A 79 10.90 16.15 -3.06
C SER A 79 11.42 16.99 -4.22
N LYS A 80 12.68 16.79 -4.65
CA LYS A 80 13.14 17.20 -6.00
C LYS A 80 12.47 16.41 -7.13
N LEU A 81 11.60 15.48 -6.76
CA LEU A 81 10.59 14.76 -7.51
C LEU A 81 11.15 13.95 -8.67
N TYR A 82 10.79 12.67 -8.64
CA TYR A 82 10.79 11.74 -9.75
C TYR A 82 9.93 12.20 -10.95
N GLU A 83 9.92 13.49 -11.31
CA GLU A 83 8.97 14.12 -12.24
C GLU A 83 7.52 13.60 -12.06
N LEU A 84 7.17 13.23 -10.82
CA LEU A 84 5.89 12.69 -10.41
C LEU A 84 4.94 13.87 -10.22
N GLY A 85 4.60 14.52 -11.34
CA GLY A 85 3.67 15.64 -11.34
C GLY A 85 2.29 15.26 -10.81
N PRO A 86 1.43 16.26 -10.49
CA PRO A 86 0.10 16.07 -9.92
C PRO A 86 -0.74 14.96 -10.53
N ASN A 87 -0.71 14.86 -11.86
CA ASN A 87 -1.49 13.88 -12.59
C ASN A 87 -0.99 12.44 -12.39
N LYS A 88 0.32 12.23 -12.22
CA LYS A 88 0.94 10.91 -12.21
C LYS A 88 0.75 10.19 -10.88
N TYR A 89 0.96 10.86 -9.75
CA TYR A 89 0.62 10.22 -8.47
C TYR A 89 -0.90 10.06 -8.31
N LYS A 90 -1.73 10.97 -8.86
CA LYS A 90 -3.20 10.80 -8.83
C LYS A 90 -3.63 9.55 -9.61
N GLU A 91 -3.04 9.33 -10.78
CA GLU A 91 -3.21 8.10 -11.56
C GLU A 91 -2.81 6.86 -10.74
N LEU A 92 -1.69 6.92 -10.02
CA LEU A 92 -1.21 5.84 -9.17
C LEU A 92 -2.14 5.55 -7.97
N LEU A 93 -2.60 6.59 -7.27
CA LEU A 93 -3.55 6.46 -6.16
C LEU A 93 -4.90 5.89 -6.63
N ASN A 94 -5.39 6.31 -7.80
CA ASN A 94 -6.61 5.72 -8.38
C ASN A 94 -6.45 4.23 -8.68
N ARG A 95 -5.27 3.81 -9.17
CA ARG A 95 -4.98 2.38 -9.39
C ARG A 95 -4.95 1.59 -8.07
N LEU A 96 -4.39 2.15 -7.00
CA LEU A 96 -4.47 1.54 -5.67
C LEU A 96 -5.94 1.39 -5.23
N VAL A 97 -6.75 2.44 -5.37
CA VAL A 97 -8.20 2.39 -5.06
C VAL A 97 -8.90 1.31 -5.90
N ASP A 98 -8.61 1.21 -7.19
CA ASP A 98 -9.24 0.20 -8.06
C ASP A 98 -8.82 -1.23 -7.68
N ILE A 99 -7.58 -1.42 -7.21
CA ILE A 99 -7.10 -2.71 -6.67
C ILE A 99 -7.79 -3.07 -5.36
N GLN A 100 -7.85 -2.14 -4.40
CA GLN A 100 -8.50 -2.40 -3.10
C GLN A 100 -10.00 -2.67 -3.24
N ASN A 101 -10.65 -2.04 -4.22
CA ASN A 101 -12.05 -2.29 -4.54
C ASN A 101 -12.28 -3.56 -5.38
N GLY A 102 -11.23 -4.31 -5.70
CA GLY A 102 -11.32 -5.52 -6.52
C GLY A 102 -11.73 -5.28 -7.97
N LYS A 103 -11.71 -4.03 -8.47
CA LYS A 103 -12.04 -3.73 -9.87
C LYS A 103 -10.96 -4.25 -10.81
N ILE A 104 -9.71 -4.25 -10.36
CA ILE A 104 -8.57 -4.82 -11.06
C ILE A 104 -7.73 -5.65 -10.07
N GLN A 105 -7.12 -6.72 -10.57
CA GLN A 105 -6.31 -7.64 -9.76
C GLN A 105 -4.82 -7.28 -9.77
N PHE A 106 -4.35 -6.67 -10.86
CA PHE A 106 -2.95 -6.34 -11.07
C PHE A 106 -2.82 -5.13 -12.00
N SER A 107 -1.83 -4.29 -11.76
CA SER A 107 -1.48 -3.16 -12.62
C SER A 107 0.02 -2.88 -12.58
N SER A 108 0.58 -2.44 -13.70
CA SER A 108 1.95 -1.92 -13.74
C SER A 108 1.97 -0.50 -14.30
N MET A 109 2.83 0.35 -13.76
CA MET A 109 3.06 1.70 -14.24
C MET A 109 4.56 1.95 -14.38
N VAL A 110 4.96 2.55 -15.50
CA VAL A 110 6.31 3.08 -15.66
C VAL A 110 6.28 4.58 -15.41
N LEU A 111 7.12 5.02 -14.49
CA LEU A 111 7.33 6.42 -14.14
C LEU A 111 8.72 6.85 -14.62
N LYS A 112 8.84 8.11 -15.00
CA LYS A 112 10.17 8.71 -15.18
C LYS A 112 10.77 8.87 -13.80
N GLY A 113 11.96 8.33 -13.55
CA GLY A 113 12.67 8.51 -12.29
C GLY A 113 13.58 9.74 -12.31
N LEU A 114 14.45 9.88 -11.31
CA LEU A 114 15.49 10.90 -11.30
C LEU A 114 16.48 10.61 -12.42
N ALA A 115 17.25 11.62 -12.85
CA ALA A 115 18.31 11.44 -13.84
C ALA A 115 19.32 10.33 -13.45
N THR A 116 19.50 10.09 -12.15
CA THR A 116 20.38 9.05 -11.60
C THR A 116 19.77 7.65 -11.56
N ASP A 117 18.44 7.56 -11.55
CA ASP A 117 17.72 6.31 -11.32
C ASP A 117 17.12 5.76 -12.62
N GLY A 118 16.89 6.60 -13.63
CA GLY A 118 16.31 6.18 -14.90
C GLY A 118 14.81 5.93 -14.80
N LEU A 119 14.25 5.00 -15.59
CA LEU A 119 12.82 4.69 -15.53
C LEU A 119 12.49 3.78 -14.34
N ILE A 120 11.44 4.12 -13.60
CA ILE A 120 10.95 3.35 -12.45
C ILE A 120 9.77 2.51 -12.90
N LEU A 121 9.76 1.23 -12.53
CA LEU A 121 8.64 0.32 -12.70
C LEU A 121 7.95 0.13 -11.34
N VAL A 122 6.67 0.46 -11.27
CA VAL A 122 5.78 0.18 -10.14
C VAL A 122 4.83 -0.94 -10.54
N GLU A 123 4.88 -2.04 -9.82
CA GLU A 123 4.01 -3.21 -9.96
C GLU A 123 3.07 -3.25 -8.75
N LEU A 124 1.77 -3.31 -8.99
CA LEU A 124 0.72 -3.32 -7.98
C LEU A 124 -0.13 -4.57 -8.16
N GLN A 125 -0.41 -5.29 -7.07
CA GLN A 125 -1.23 -6.50 -7.08
C GLN A 125 -2.23 -6.43 -5.93
N GLN A 126 -3.42 -7.01 -6.07
CA GLN A 126 -4.26 -7.30 -4.91
C GLN A 126 -3.46 -8.21 -3.97
N SER A 127 -3.30 -7.82 -2.70
CA SER A 127 -2.68 -8.74 -1.75
C SER A 127 -3.59 -9.94 -1.64
N ASP A 128 -3.04 -11.13 -1.80
CA ASP A 128 -3.75 -12.34 -1.41
C ASP A 128 -4.15 -12.14 0.05
N ASN A 129 -5.46 -12.15 0.33
CA ASN A 129 -5.95 -12.20 1.70
C ASN A 129 -5.43 -13.52 2.28
N VAL A 130 -4.25 -13.50 2.89
CA VAL A 130 -3.91 -14.48 3.90
C VAL A 130 -4.88 -14.18 5.02
N LEU A 131 -6.03 -14.87 4.98
CA LEU A 131 -6.76 -15.25 6.15
C LEU A 131 -5.70 -15.84 7.09
N ILE A 132 -5.22 -15.02 8.03
CA ILE A 132 -4.62 -15.57 9.22
C ILE A 132 -5.80 -16.31 9.85
N LEU A 133 -5.88 -17.62 9.61
CA LEU A 133 -6.54 -18.51 10.54
C LEU A 133 -5.86 -18.21 11.87
N GLU A 134 -6.51 -17.42 12.73
CA GLU A 134 -6.20 -17.46 14.14
C GLU A 134 -6.22 -18.94 14.48
N GLU A 135 -5.07 -19.49 14.88
CA GLU A 135 -5.04 -20.77 15.56
C GLU A 135 -5.97 -20.63 16.76
N SER A 136 -7.22 -21.02 16.56
CA SER A 136 -8.18 -21.26 17.60
C SER A 136 -7.60 -22.42 18.37
N LYS A 137 -6.81 -22.11 19.40
CA LYS A 137 -6.52 -23.04 20.47
C LYS A 137 -7.82 -23.26 21.24
N GLU A 138 -8.75 -23.99 20.65
CA GLU A 138 -9.76 -24.70 21.39
C GLU A 138 -9.37 -26.18 21.43
N SER A 139 -8.87 -26.60 22.58
CA SER A 139 -9.57 -27.65 23.31
C SER A 139 -9.11 -27.63 24.76
N ILE A 140 -9.95 -27.04 25.61
CA ILE A 140 -10.10 -27.50 26.99
C ILE A 140 -10.43 -28.99 26.88
N SER A 141 -9.54 -29.86 27.37
CA SER A 141 -9.93 -31.21 27.76
C SER A 141 -10.22 -31.16 29.26
N ASP A 142 -11.50 -31.06 29.60
CA ASP A 142 -12.03 -31.46 30.90
C ASP A 142 -11.58 -32.90 31.21
N PHE A 143 -11.10 -33.16 32.43
CA PHE A 143 -11.85 -33.95 33.42
C PHE A 143 -10.99 -34.23 34.65
N THR A 144 -11.53 -33.82 35.79
CA THR A 144 -11.27 -34.36 37.13
C THR A 144 -11.51 -35.87 37.16
N ILE A 145 -10.60 -36.63 37.78
CA ILE A 145 -10.88 -37.95 38.40
C ILE A 145 -10.37 -37.90 39.83
#